data_AF-E3J0J5-F1
#
_entry.id   AF-E3J0J5-F1
#
_cell.length_a   1.000
_cell.length_b   1.000
_cell.length_c   1.000
_cell.angle_alpha   90.00
_cell.angle_beta   90.00
_cell.angle_gamma   90.00
#
_symmetry.space_group_name_H-M   'P 1'
#
loop_
_entity.id
_entity.type
_entity.pdbx_description
1 polymer ?
#
loop_
_entity_poly.entity_id
_entity_poly.type
_entity_poly.pdbx_seq_one_letter_code
_entity_poly.pdbx_strand_id
1 'polypeptide(L)'
;MLTSLTGAANVTLVLADDTLPPGARAAAAWQECRGAATPYVVHDADPLAEVAAAWTARYDEAGAVGDLEVAVTAAVARFRRGEVDLPDSLVLLDPDGWPETRRHWYLGVLAAAAPARVVPIRSDARELRRALQSLPTGRWWPEPSERLLDGIDRVVPDKVGLPTRGQPASLRV
;
A
#
# COMPACT_ATOMS: atom_id res chain seq x y z
N MET A 1 11.34 -15.88 -0.91
CA MET A 1 11.71 -14.74 -1.79
C MET A 1 12.39 -13.62 -1.00
N LEU A 2 11.75 -13.07 0.04
CA LEU A 2 12.33 -12.03 0.90
C LEU A 2 13.59 -12.49 1.65
N THR A 3 13.67 -13.77 2.03
CA THR A 3 14.88 -14.38 2.60
C THR A 3 16.11 -14.33 1.70
N SER A 4 15.95 -14.06 0.40
CA SER A 4 17.09 -13.83 -0.51
C SER A 4 17.78 -12.47 -0.29
N LEU A 5 17.15 -11.58 0.50
CA LEU A 5 17.71 -10.30 0.93
C LEU A 5 18.54 -10.45 2.22
N THR A 6 18.41 -11.58 2.92
CA THR A 6 19.17 -11.87 4.13
C THR A 6 20.66 -11.92 3.79
N GLY A 7 21.44 -10.99 4.35
CA GLY A 7 22.89 -10.86 4.10
C GLY A 7 23.32 -9.65 3.26
N ALA A 8 22.38 -8.82 2.78
CA ALA A 8 22.75 -7.51 2.24
C ALA A 8 23.18 -6.57 3.39
N ALA A 9 24.40 -6.04 3.32
CA ALA A 9 25.05 -5.33 4.44
C ALA A 9 24.29 -4.08 4.93
N ASN A 10 23.40 -3.53 4.12
CA ASN A 10 22.66 -2.29 4.39
C ASN A 10 21.14 -2.50 4.52
N VAL A 11 20.66 -3.75 4.58
CA VAL A 11 19.23 -4.08 4.62
C VAL A 11 18.91 -4.95 5.83
N THR A 12 17.94 -4.52 6.63
CA THR A 12 17.28 -5.38 7.62
C THR A 12 15.98 -5.92 7.04
N LEU A 13 15.77 -7.23 7.16
CA LEU A 13 14.49 -7.86 6.84
C LEU A 13 13.71 -8.07 8.15
N VAL A 14 12.50 -7.54 8.20
CA VAL A 14 11.54 -7.71 9.29
C VAL A 14 10.38 -8.56 8.78
N LEU A 15 10.14 -9.72 9.39
CA LEU A 15 9.02 -10.59 9.08
C LEU A 15 8.19 -10.75 10.34
N ALA A 16 7.11 -9.97 10.45
CA ALA A 16 6.22 -10.07 11.59
C ALA A 16 5.43 -11.39 11.56
N ASP A 17 5.12 -11.89 12.76
CA ASP A 17 4.35 -13.11 13.01
C ASP A 17 3.09 -13.17 12.12
N ASP A 18 3.00 -14.23 11.32
CA ASP A 18 1.93 -14.44 10.34
C ASP A 18 0.63 -14.95 10.96
N THR A 19 0.64 -15.32 12.24
CA THR A 19 -0.55 -15.67 13.01
C THR A 19 -1.31 -14.43 13.51
N LEU A 20 -0.67 -13.26 13.50
CA LEU A 20 -1.31 -12.01 13.89
C LEU A 20 -2.30 -11.52 12.84
N PRO A 21 -3.43 -10.92 13.24
CA PRO A 21 -4.30 -10.19 12.32
C PRO A 21 -3.52 -9.11 11.55
N PRO A 22 -3.86 -8.80 10.28
CA PRO A 22 -3.01 -7.98 9.43
C PRO A 22 -2.67 -6.60 10.00
N GLY A 23 -3.61 -5.92 10.65
CA GLY A 23 -3.35 -4.63 11.28
C GLY A 23 -2.43 -4.72 12.51
N ALA A 24 -2.51 -5.82 13.28
CA ALA A 24 -1.59 -6.07 14.40
C ALA A 24 -0.19 -6.44 13.90
N ARG A 25 -0.14 -7.22 12.82
CA ARG A 25 1.10 -7.60 12.13
C ARG A 25 1.83 -6.38 11.57
N ALA A 26 1.11 -5.45 10.94
CA ALA A 26 1.66 -4.18 10.47
C ALA A 26 2.21 -3.34 11.63
N ALA A 27 1.50 -3.27 12.76
CA ALA A 27 1.98 -2.54 13.94
C ALA A 27 3.25 -3.18 14.52
N ALA A 28 3.32 -4.51 14.62
CA ALA A 28 4.50 -5.22 15.08
C ALA A 28 5.72 -4.96 14.15
N ALA A 29 5.52 -5.11 12.83
CA ALA A 29 6.56 -4.81 11.85
C ALA A 29 7.04 -3.36 11.96
N TRP A 30 6.13 -2.40 12.12
CA TRP A 30 6.48 -0.99 12.28
C TRP A 30 7.32 -0.72 13.53
N GLN A 31 6.99 -1.33 14.67
CA GLN A 31 7.81 -1.19 15.89
C GLN A 31 9.22 -1.74 15.68
N GLU A 32 9.37 -2.88 15.00
CA GLU A 32 10.68 -3.44 14.68
C GLU A 32 11.47 -2.54 13.70
N CYS A 33 10.82 -2.02 12.66
CA CYS A 33 11.42 -1.09 11.70
C CYS A 33 12.00 0.15 12.41
N ARG A 34 11.29 0.72 13.38
CA ARG A 34 11.75 1.90 14.14
C ARG A 34 12.96 1.62 15.03
N GLY A 35 13.18 0.37 15.41
CA GLY A 35 14.35 -0.06 16.18
C GLY A 35 15.57 -0.45 15.32
N ALA A 36 15.42 -0.54 13.99
CA ALA A 36 16.48 -0.99 13.12
C ALA A 36 17.60 0.07 12.96
N ALA A 37 18.85 -0.37 13.04
CA ALA A 37 20.03 0.50 12.88
C ALA A 37 20.51 0.61 11.41
N THR A 38 19.88 -0.09 10.48
CA THR A 38 20.24 -0.08 9.06
C THR A 38 19.50 1.00 8.29
N PRO A 39 20.11 1.57 7.24
CA PRO A 39 19.46 2.61 6.43
C PRO A 39 18.23 2.12 5.66
N TYR A 40 18.13 0.82 5.37
CA TYR A 40 16.97 0.24 4.69
C TYR A 40 16.37 -0.90 5.50
N VAL A 41 15.04 -0.89 5.62
CA VAL A 41 14.27 -1.96 6.22
C VAL A 41 13.23 -2.44 5.21
N VAL A 42 13.09 -3.75 5.08
CA VAL A 42 12.06 -4.38 4.24
C VAL A 42 11.18 -5.24 5.14
N HIS A 43 9.87 -5.08 5.03
CA HIS A 43 8.88 -5.95 5.68
C HIS A 43 7.74 -6.27 4.72
N ASP A 44 6.95 -7.28 5.05
CA ASP A 44 5.84 -7.80 4.25
C ASP A 44 4.46 -7.52 4.84
N ALA A 45 4.41 -6.81 5.97
CA ALA A 45 3.17 -6.40 6.61
C ALA A 45 2.64 -5.08 6.03
N ASP A 46 1.70 -5.15 5.09
CA ASP A 46 1.04 -3.98 4.50
C ASP A 46 0.11 -3.29 5.54
N PRO A 47 0.36 -2.01 5.92
CA PRO A 47 -0.46 -1.29 6.90
C PRO A 47 -1.90 -1.06 6.45
N LEU A 48 -2.19 -1.18 5.15
CA LEU A 48 -3.50 -1.04 4.55
C LEU A 48 -4.14 -2.39 4.17
N ALA A 49 -3.54 -3.53 4.53
CA ALA A 49 -4.02 -4.85 4.11
C ALA A 49 -5.50 -5.11 4.44
N GLU A 50 -5.96 -4.75 5.64
CA GLU A 50 -7.36 -4.93 6.06
C GLU A 50 -8.30 -4.05 5.22
N VAL A 51 -7.89 -2.81 4.93
CA VAL A 51 -8.66 -1.87 4.10
C VAL A 51 -8.71 -2.36 2.66
N ALA A 52 -7.58 -2.81 2.11
CA ALA A 52 -7.48 -3.37 0.77
C ALA A 52 -8.43 -4.57 0.61
N ALA A 53 -8.46 -5.46 1.60
CA ALA A 53 -9.33 -6.63 1.62
C ALA A 53 -10.82 -6.23 1.70
N ALA A 54 -11.18 -5.34 2.61
CA ALA A 54 -12.56 -4.89 2.77
C ALA A 54 -13.07 -4.09 1.56
N TRP A 55 -12.21 -3.26 0.96
CA TRP A 55 -12.53 -2.51 -0.26
C TRP A 55 -12.73 -3.46 -1.44
N THR A 56 -11.85 -4.44 -1.59
CA THR A 56 -11.99 -5.49 -2.63
C THR A 56 -13.30 -6.26 -2.45
N ALA A 57 -13.57 -6.75 -1.24
CA ALA A 57 -14.79 -7.52 -0.95
C ALA A 57 -16.06 -6.70 -1.17
N ARG A 58 -16.06 -5.39 -0.88
CA ARG A 58 -17.20 -4.52 -1.14
C ARG A 58 -17.54 -4.46 -2.64
N TYR A 59 -16.54 -4.30 -3.50
CA TYR A 59 -16.75 -4.14 -4.94
C TYR A 59 -16.88 -5.48 -5.68
N ASP A 60 -16.40 -6.57 -5.09
CA ASP A 60 -16.67 -7.93 -5.55
C ASP A 60 -18.02 -8.49 -5.03
N GLU A 61 -18.84 -7.65 -4.39
CA GLU A 61 -20.14 -8.01 -3.79
C GLU A 61 -20.04 -9.19 -2.77
N ALA A 62 -18.88 -9.35 -2.14
CA ALA A 62 -18.55 -10.46 -1.26
C ALA A 62 -18.40 -10.07 0.23
N GLY A 63 -18.42 -8.77 0.56
CA GLY A 63 -18.28 -8.24 1.92
C GLY A 63 -19.62 -7.90 2.59
N ALA A 64 -19.63 -7.82 3.92
CA ALA A 64 -20.80 -7.33 4.65
C ALA A 64 -20.87 -5.79 4.60
N VAL A 65 -22.09 -5.26 4.67
CA VAL A 65 -22.32 -3.81 4.76
C VAL A 65 -21.64 -3.28 6.03
N GLY A 66 -20.77 -2.27 5.88
CA GLY A 66 -20.04 -1.66 6.99
C GLY A 66 -18.61 -2.16 7.19
N ASP A 67 -18.20 -3.27 6.55
CA ASP A 67 -16.87 -3.86 6.75
C ASP A 67 -15.75 -2.89 6.35
N LEU A 68 -15.92 -2.17 5.23
CA LEU A 68 -14.96 -1.18 4.77
C LEU A 68 -14.85 -0.01 5.75
N GLU A 69 -15.97 0.49 6.25
CA GLU A 69 -16.03 1.59 7.19
C GLU A 69 -15.34 1.23 8.51
N VAL A 70 -15.53 -0.01 8.99
CA VAL A 70 -14.83 -0.55 10.16
C VAL A 70 -13.32 -0.65 9.90
N ALA A 71 -12.91 -1.23 8.77
CA ALA A 71 -11.50 -1.38 8.42
C ALA A 71 -10.79 -0.02 8.30
N VAL A 72 -11.42 0.97 7.64
CA VAL A 72 -10.92 2.33 7.53
C VAL A 72 -10.80 2.97 8.91
N THR A 73 -11.83 2.88 9.74
CA THR A 73 -11.81 3.46 11.10
C THR A 73 -10.66 2.88 11.92
N ALA A 74 -10.46 1.56 11.86
CA ALA A 74 -9.38 0.88 12.57
C ALA A 74 -7.99 1.33 12.04
N ALA A 75 -7.81 1.40 10.72
CA ALA A 75 -6.56 1.85 10.11
C ALA A 75 -6.23 3.31 10.48
N VAL A 76 -7.18 4.23 10.32
CA VAL A 76 -7.03 5.65 10.70
C VAL A 76 -6.63 5.77 12.18
N ALA A 77 -7.26 4.99 13.05
CA ALA A 77 -6.92 5.00 14.47
C ALA A 77 -5.48 4.54 14.75
N ARG A 78 -4.94 3.59 13.97
CA ARG A 78 -3.54 3.13 14.10
C ARG A 78 -2.55 4.20 13.60
N PHE A 79 -2.82 4.82 12.45
CA PHE A 79 -2.02 5.94 11.94
C PHE A 79 -1.95 7.10 12.95
N ARG A 80 -3.10 7.53 13.47
CA ARG A 80 -3.17 8.63 14.45
C ARG A 80 -2.46 8.32 15.78
N ARG A 81 -2.36 7.04 16.15
CA ARG A 81 -1.59 6.59 17.32
C ARG A 81 -0.10 6.40 17.03
N GLY A 82 0.34 6.57 15.77
CA GLY A 82 1.72 6.31 15.34
C GLY A 82 2.10 4.83 15.44
N GLU A 83 1.11 3.93 15.45
CA GLU A 83 1.30 2.48 15.54
C GLU A 83 1.71 1.88 14.19
N VAL A 84 1.41 2.57 13.09
CA VAL A 84 1.80 2.25 11.72
C VAL A 84 2.09 3.54 10.96
N ASP A 85 2.84 3.44 9.87
CA ASP A 85 2.96 4.47 8.83
C ASP A 85 3.04 3.82 7.44
N LEU A 86 2.90 4.60 6.37
CA LEU A 86 3.10 4.13 5.01
C LEU A 86 4.60 3.96 4.72
N PRO A 87 5.02 2.87 4.07
CA PRO A 87 6.42 2.68 3.72
C PRO A 87 6.83 3.63 2.60
N ASP A 88 8.12 3.95 2.52
CA ASP A 88 8.70 4.76 1.43
C ASP A 88 8.39 4.24 0.02
N SER A 89 8.18 2.93 -0.11
CA SER A 89 7.75 2.26 -1.34
C SER A 89 7.06 0.93 -1.03
N LEU A 90 5.92 0.69 -1.67
CA LEU A 90 5.24 -0.61 -1.76
C LEU A 90 5.72 -1.35 -3.00
N VAL A 91 6.41 -2.47 -2.81
CA VAL A 91 6.83 -3.36 -3.92
C VAL A 91 5.79 -4.45 -4.09
N LEU A 92 5.13 -4.49 -5.25
CA LEU A 92 4.08 -5.46 -5.55
C LEU A 92 4.66 -6.62 -6.36
N LEU A 93 4.41 -7.84 -5.91
CA LEU A 93 4.96 -9.05 -6.52
C LEU A 93 3.92 -9.73 -7.43
N ASP A 94 4.22 -9.81 -8.74
CA ASP A 94 3.34 -10.31 -9.81
C ASP A 94 1.88 -9.80 -9.70
N PRO A 95 1.65 -8.47 -9.66
CA PRO A 95 0.30 -7.95 -9.56
C PRO A 95 -0.58 -8.32 -10.76
N ASP A 96 0.01 -8.65 -11.92
CA ASP A 96 -0.72 -9.11 -13.10
C ASP A 96 -1.55 -10.37 -12.86
N GLY A 97 -1.14 -11.21 -11.89
CA GLY A 97 -1.85 -12.43 -11.52
C GLY A 97 -2.93 -12.24 -10.44
N TRP A 98 -3.12 -11.01 -9.93
CA TRP A 98 -4.07 -10.76 -8.86
C TRP A 98 -5.50 -10.58 -9.39
N PRO A 99 -6.54 -10.82 -8.54
CA PRO A 99 -7.90 -10.43 -8.86
C PRO A 99 -7.98 -8.96 -9.29
N GLU A 100 -8.84 -8.67 -10.27
CA GLU A 100 -8.91 -7.36 -10.91
C GLU A 100 -9.14 -6.22 -9.92
N THR A 101 -10.15 -6.35 -9.06
CA THR A 101 -10.47 -5.36 -8.03
C THR A 101 -9.29 -5.14 -7.09
N ARG A 102 -8.60 -6.20 -6.67
CA ARG A 102 -7.37 -6.07 -5.86
C ARG A 102 -6.27 -5.30 -6.59
N ARG A 103 -6.10 -5.49 -7.90
CA ARG A 103 -5.15 -4.67 -8.70
C ARG A 103 -5.57 -3.20 -8.72
N HIS A 104 -6.85 -2.91 -8.88
CA HIS A 104 -7.37 -1.53 -8.85
C HIS A 104 -7.10 -0.83 -7.51
N TRP A 105 -7.09 -1.55 -6.39
CA TRP A 105 -6.65 -0.98 -5.11
C TRP A 105 -5.19 -0.48 -5.19
N TYR A 106 -4.24 -1.34 -5.50
CA TYR A 106 -2.82 -0.97 -5.44
C TYR A 106 -2.37 -0.12 -6.64
N LEU A 107 -2.69 -0.56 -7.86
CA LEU A 107 -2.26 0.07 -9.12
C LEU A 107 -3.19 1.20 -9.58
N GLY A 108 -4.38 1.31 -8.99
CA GLY A 108 -5.29 2.42 -9.18
C GLY A 108 -5.22 3.39 -8.01
N VAL A 109 -5.74 3.00 -6.84
CA VAL A 109 -5.99 3.94 -5.73
C VAL A 109 -4.68 4.46 -5.17
N LEU A 110 -3.79 3.56 -4.77
CA LEU A 110 -2.52 3.96 -4.15
C LEU A 110 -1.60 4.64 -5.17
N ALA A 111 -1.52 4.10 -6.38
CA ALA A 111 -0.70 4.68 -7.45
C ALA A 111 -1.21 6.06 -7.90
N ALA A 112 -2.52 6.33 -7.88
CA ALA A 112 -3.06 7.66 -8.15
C ALA A 112 -2.64 8.69 -7.07
N ALA A 113 -2.51 8.25 -5.82
CA ALA A 113 -2.04 9.11 -4.74
C ALA A 113 -0.53 9.37 -4.82
N ALA A 114 0.29 8.33 -5.01
CA ALA A 114 1.74 8.42 -5.08
C ALA A 114 2.34 7.36 -6.03
N PRO A 115 2.42 7.64 -7.35
CA PRO A 115 2.74 6.62 -8.35
C PRO A 115 4.16 6.07 -8.21
N ALA A 116 5.12 6.90 -7.83
CA ALA A 116 6.52 6.49 -7.62
C ALA A 116 6.70 5.58 -6.39
N ARG A 117 5.69 5.47 -5.52
CA ARG A 117 5.71 4.68 -4.28
C ARG A 117 5.07 3.31 -4.45
N VAL A 118 4.49 3.01 -5.61
CA VAL A 118 3.91 1.71 -5.94
C VAL A 118 4.74 1.10 -7.06
N VAL A 119 5.54 0.09 -6.74
CA VAL A 119 6.54 -0.50 -7.62
C VAL A 119 6.16 -1.93 -7.97
N PRO A 120 5.41 -2.17 -9.06
CA PRO A 120 5.09 -3.51 -9.52
C PRO A 120 6.33 -4.18 -10.11
N ILE A 121 6.59 -5.41 -9.71
CA ILE A 121 7.68 -6.25 -10.24
C ILE A 121 7.20 -7.68 -10.45
N ARG A 122 7.99 -8.45 -11.20
CA ARG A 122 7.79 -9.89 -11.26
C ARG A 122 8.21 -10.54 -9.94
N SER A 123 7.61 -11.66 -9.53
CA SER A 123 8.04 -12.40 -8.33
C SER A 123 9.34 -13.19 -8.58
N ASP A 124 10.40 -12.46 -8.88
CA ASP A 124 11.76 -12.96 -9.03
C ASP A 124 12.72 -12.23 -8.07
N ALA A 125 13.62 -12.98 -7.43
CA ALA A 125 14.53 -12.44 -6.42
C ALA A 125 15.54 -11.43 -6.99
N ARG A 126 15.94 -11.58 -8.26
CA ARG A 126 16.84 -10.65 -8.95
C ARG A 126 16.10 -9.37 -9.30
N GLU A 127 14.86 -9.45 -9.76
CA GLU A 127 14.00 -8.29 -10.00
C GLU A 127 13.73 -7.51 -8.71
N LEU A 128 13.42 -8.19 -7.60
CA LEU A 128 13.27 -7.54 -6.30
C LEU A 128 14.54 -6.79 -5.89
N ARG A 129 15.71 -7.41 -6.02
CA ARG A 129 16.98 -6.77 -5.70
C ARG A 129 17.26 -5.55 -6.57
N ARG A 130 16.95 -5.63 -7.87
CA ARG A 130 17.09 -4.51 -8.82
C ARG A 130 16.16 -3.35 -8.45
N ALA A 131 14.91 -3.64 -8.12
CA ALA A 131 13.94 -2.63 -7.72
C ALA A 131 14.38 -1.90 -6.44
N LEU A 132 14.86 -2.64 -5.43
CA LEU A 132 15.37 -2.04 -4.19
C LEU A 132 16.63 -1.17 -4.41
N GLN A 133 17.44 -1.46 -5.43
CA GLN A 133 18.60 -0.64 -5.79
C GLN A 133 18.25 0.64 -6.55
N SER A 134 17.04 0.72 -7.09
CA SER A 134 16.62 1.79 -8.00
C SER A 134 15.15 2.15 -7.78
N LEU A 135 14.78 2.44 -6.53
CA LEU A 135 13.44 2.89 -6.21
C LEU A 135 13.14 4.24 -6.89
N PRO A 136 11.98 4.39 -7.55
CA PRO A 136 11.63 5.63 -8.22
C PRO A 136 11.56 6.81 -7.24
N THR A 137 12.04 7.96 -7.69
CA THR A 137 11.80 9.23 -7.00
C THR A 137 10.50 9.85 -7.51
N GLY A 138 9.79 10.54 -6.63
CA GLY A 138 8.55 11.21 -7.01
C GLY A 138 7.72 11.64 -5.81
N ARG A 139 6.45 11.93 -6.08
CA ARG A 139 5.49 12.39 -5.07
C ARG A 139 5.52 11.48 -3.85
N TRP A 140 5.58 12.09 -2.67
CA TRP A 140 5.41 11.36 -1.41
C TRP A 140 3.94 10.96 -1.21
N TRP A 141 3.68 10.12 -0.22
CA TRP A 141 2.32 9.87 0.23
C TRP A 141 1.64 11.17 0.70
N PRO A 142 0.30 11.27 0.63
CA PRO A 142 -0.42 12.39 1.23
C PRO A 142 -0.11 12.50 2.71
N GLU A 143 0.06 13.74 3.21
CA GLU A 143 0.25 14.01 4.63
C GLU A 143 -1.03 14.61 5.25
N PRO A 144 -1.51 14.09 6.39
CA PRO A 144 -1.02 12.87 7.06
C PRO A 144 -1.43 11.60 6.27
N SER A 145 -0.68 10.50 6.43
CA SER A 145 -0.86 9.24 5.67
C SER A 145 -2.31 8.74 5.62
N GLU A 146 -3.08 8.87 6.71
CA GLU A 146 -4.48 8.43 6.76
C GLU A 146 -5.41 9.18 5.79
N ARG A 147 -5.00 10.35 5.30
CA ARG A 147 -5.78 11.15 4.34
C ARG A 147 -6.02 10.42 3.02
N LEU A 148 -5.20 9.39 2.71
CA LEU A 148 -5.42 8.52 1.57
C LEU A 148 -6.75 7.74 1.65
N LEU A 149 -7.31 7.57 2.85
CA LEU A 149 -8.55 6.83 3.09
C LEU A 149 -9.81 7.70 3.01
N ASP A 150 -9.67 9.01 2.83
CA ASP A 150 -10.80 9.95 2.79
C ASP A 150 -11.72 9.64 1.59
N GLY A 151 -12.98 9.28 1.88
CA GLY A 151 -14.01 9.01 0.86
C GLY A 151 -13.75 7.74 0.04
N ILE A 152 -12.94 6.81 0.55
CA ILE A 152 -12.54 5.60 -0.17
C ILE A 152 -13.72 4.68 -0.51
N ASP A 153 -14.82 4.77 0.23
CA ASP A 153 -16.10 4.10 -0.02
C ASP A 153 -16.75 4.50 -1.35
N ARG A 154 -16.36 5.66 -1.91
CA ARG A 154 -16.90 6.21 -3.18
C ARG A 154 -15.96 6.04 -4.36
N VAL A 155 -14.75 5.55 -4.13
CA VAL A 155 -13.75 5.32 -5.17
C VAL A 155 -14.05 3.97 -5.82
N VAL A 156 -14.67 4.00 -7.01
CA VAL A 156 -15.10 2.81 -7.76
C VAL A 156 -13.94 2.27 -8.61
N PRO A 157 -13.64 0.95 -8.59
CA PRO A 157 -12.50 0.33 -9.28
C PRO A 157 -12.33 0.78 -10.75
N ASP A 158 -13.39 0.72 -11.56
CA ASP A 158 -13.35 1.04 -13.00
C ASP A 158 -13.03 2.51 -13.31
N LYS A 159 -13.11 3.39 -12.31
CA LYS A 159 -12.84 4.83 -12.46
C LYS A 159 -11.45 5.21 -11.97
N VAL A 160 -10.73 4.30 -11.32
CA VAL A 160 -9.43 4.62 -10.72
C VAL A 160 -8.33 4.56 -11.78
N GLY A 161 -7.49 5.61 -11.85
CA GLY A 161 -6.42 5.71 -12.84
C GLY A 161 -6.84 6.32 -14.18
N LEU A 162 -8.11 6.71 -14.35
CA LEU A 162 -8.57 7.48 -15.52
C LEU A 162 -8.46 8.99 -15.24
N PRO A 163 -7.92 9.81 -16.17
CA PRO A 163 -7.95 11.26 -16.01
C PRO A 163 -9.40 11.75 -16.00
N THR A 164 -9.76 12.59 -15.02
CA THR A 164 -11.07 13.24 -14.94
C THR A 164 -11.30 14.07 -16.21
N ARG A 165 -12.04 13.54 -17.18
CA ARG A 165 -12.55 14.35 -18.31
C ARG A 165 -13.64 15.26 -17.78
N GLY A 166 -13.35 16.56 -17.70
CA GLY A 166 -14.39 17.58 -17.62
C GLY A 166 -14.07 18.78 -16.74
N GLN A 167 -13.18 19.65 -17.20
CA GLN A 167 -13.35 21.08 -16.93
C GLN A 167 -13.47 21.77 -18.30
N PRO A 168 -14.63 22.36 -18.66
CA PRO A 168 -14.73 23.11 -19.90
C PRO A 168 -13.78 24.31 -19.82
N ALA A 169 -12.90 24.44 -20.82
CA ALA A 169 -12.13 25.64 -21.00
C ALA A 169 -13.11 26.81 -21.19
N SER A 170 -13.18 27.69 -20.20
CA SER A 170 -13.88 28.96 -20.34
C SER A 170 -13.21 29.76 -21.45
N LEU A 171 -13.81 29.72 -22.63
CA LEU A 171 -13.46 30.58 -23.76
C LEU A 171 -13.78 32.01 -23.33
N ARG A 172 -12.73 32.81 -23.07
CA ARG A 172 -12.89 34.27 -23.02
C ARG A 172 -12.89 34.76 -24.47
N VAL A 173 -14.02 35.32 -24.88
CA VAL A 173 -14.16 36.21 -26.05
C VAL A 173 -13.57 37.56 -25.69
#